data_AF-A0A9D1MH13-F1
#
_entry.id   AF-A0A9D1MH13-F1
#
_cell.length_a   1.000
_cell.length_b   1.000
_cell.length_c   1.000
_cell.angle_alpha   90.00
_cell.angle_beta   90.00
_cell.angle_gamma   90.00
#
_symmetry.space_group_name_H-M   'P 1'
#
loop_
_entity.id
_entity.type
_entity.pdbx_description
1 polymer ?
#
loop_
_entity_poly.entity_id
_entity_poly.type
_entity_poly.pdbx_seq_one_letter_code
_entity_poly.pdbx_strand_id
1 'polypeptide(L)'
;MKKFLIAVICIIPVIVVLALSVTGDIILQVTAENPNNLRIHRFDDTEVQDGGLIEIDVNDAEDYLVIDVLPGFVQNKEIVWRLTAEEGMAGKVSLEKMEGSTNRYWIRPEEPGICAMEIRPAGNIDVVKTVNFHITTIEVQRFEVYRDGQSDPVATAYGPNSDGEPTSETVKLHGAERFYTSATPFSAFQVLEGDETEWSIGAFSGSSEDGDSAEDYLSVDETGLVTPLKRADAAIAVNAYLKSDKTGNSFLATFLVDLSEAVVKSTDAVCLETGKSESEMTAWVKENLVLSPTASVDFVSRSGAKWTFEVSEPLA
;
A
#
# COMPACT_ATOMS: atom_id res chain seq x y z
N MET A 1 38.01 41.48 -55.22
CA MET A 1 36.67 42.07 -55.09
C MET A 1 35.54 41.23 -55.70
N LYS A 2 35.72 40.51 -56.83
CA LYS A 2 34.68 39.63 -57.41
C LYS A 2 34.14 38.53 -56.47
N LYS A 3 35.02 37.90 -55.68
CA LYS A 3 34.63 36.84 -54.72
C LYS A 3 33.76 37.37 -53.56
N PHE A 4 33.96 38.63 -53.17
CA PHE A 4 33.16 39.30 -52.14
C PHE A 4 31.75 39.63 -52.63
N LEU A 5 31.65 40.11 -53.88
CA LEU A 5 30.35 40.45 -54.50
C LEU A 5 29.44 39.22 -54.63
N ILE A 6 30.00 38.07 -55.03
CA ILE A 6 29.25 36.81 -55.17
C ILE A 6 28.77 36.32 -53.79
N ALA A 7 29.60 36.40 -52.75
CA ALA A 7 29.22 36.02 -51.39
C ALA A 7 28.06 36.88 -50.86
N VAL A 8 28.07 38.19 -51.11
CA VAL A 8 27.00 39.11 -50.69
C VAL A 8 25.69 38.79 -51.42
N ILE A 9 25.74 38.55 -52.74
CA ILE A 9 24.53 38.21 -53.53
C ILE A 9 23.89 36.90 -53.03
N CYS A 10 24.68 35.90 -52.61
CA CYS A 10 24.15 34.66 -52.07
C CYS A 10 23.59 34.79 -50.64
N ILE A 11 24.06 35.77 -49.85
CA ILE A 11 23.63 35.98 -48.45
C ILE A 11 22.33 36.79 -48.37
N ILE A 12 22.08 37.72 -49.30
CA ILE A 12 20.88 38.57 -49.28
C ILE A 12 19.57 37.76 -49.23
N PRO A 13 19.37 36.70 -50.05
CA PRO A 13 18.15 35.88 -49.96
C PRO A 13 17.95 35.23 -48.60
N VAL A 14 19.03 34.77 -47.96
CA VAL A 14 18.99 34.14 -46.63
C VAL A 14 18.57 35.15 -45.56
N ILE A 15 19.12 36.37 -45.60
CA ILE A 15 18.74 37.44 -44.67
C ILE A 15 17.28 37.85 -44.87
N VAL A 16 16.81 37.94 -46.13
CA VAL A 16 15.41 38.29 -46.43
C VAL A 16 14.45 37.22 -45.92
N VAL A 17 14.77 35.93 -46.10
CA VAL A 17 13.94 34.82 -45.57
C VAL A 17 13.91 34.85 -44.04
N LEU A 18 15.06 35.02 -43.38
CA LEU A 18 15.15 35.11 -41.92
C LEU A 18 14.39 36.34 -41.38
N ALA A 19 14.45 37.47 -42.07
CA ALA A 19 13.71 38.67 -41.70
C ALA A 19 12.20 38.49 -41.87
N LEU A 20 11.76 37.84 -42.95
CA LEU A 20 10.33 37.57 -43.19
C LEU A 20 9.76 36.56 -42.20
N SER A 21 10.50 35.51 -41.83
CA SER A 21 10.06 34.55 -40.81
C SER A 21 9.93 35.21 -39.44
N VAL A 22 10.93 35.98 -39.00
CA VAL A 22 10.89 36.70 -37.72
C VAL A 22 9.77 37.75 -37.70
N THR A 23 9.56 38.47 -38.80
CA THR A 23 8.50 39.50 -38.88
C THR A 23 7.10 38.86 -38.92
N GLY A 24 6.94 37.72 -39.59
CA GLY A 24 5.68 36.97 -39.63
C GLY A 24 5.26 36.48 -38.24
N ASP A 25 6.20 35.93 -37.47
CA ASP A 25 5.93 35.48 -36.10
C ASP A 25 5.57 36.65 -35.17
N ILE A 26 6.24 37.81 -35.31
CA ILE A 26 5.96 39.02 -34.53
C ILE A 26 4.58 39.60 -34.86
N ILE A 27 4.21 39.68 -36.14
CA ILE A 27 2.90 40.22 -36.54
C ILE A 27 1.78 39.29 -36.05
N LEU A 28 1.94 37.98 -36.17
CA LEU A 28 0.98 37.00 -35.63
C LEU A 28 0.86 37.12 -34.11
N GLN A 29 1.97 37.32 -33.39
CA GLN A 29 1.95 37.48 -31.94
C GLN A 29 1.25 38.78 -31.50
N VAL A 30 1.45 39.89 -32.21
CA VAL A 30 0.84 41.20 -31.86
C VAL A 30 -0.64 41.30 -32.26
N THR A 31 -1.09 40.53 -33.26
CA THR A 31 -2.49 40.52 -33.73
C THR A 31 -3.33 39.39 -33.14
N ALA A 32 -2.71 38.41 -32.47
CA ALA A 32 -3.44 37.32 -31.83
C ALA A 32 -4.36 37.83 -30.72
N GLU A 33 -5.55 37.24 -30.64
CA GLU A 33 -6.52 37.57 -29.61
C GLU A 33 -6.07 37.05 -28.23
N ASN A 34 -6.71 37.53 -27.16
CA ASN A 34 -6.56 36.92 -25.85
C ASN A 34 -7.27 35.55 -25.82
N PRO A 35 -6.79 34.61 -24.99
CA PRO A 35 -7.52 33.38 -24.74
C PRO A 35 -8.95 33.69 -24.31
N ASN A 36 -9.93 33.04 -24.94
CA ASN A 36 -11.34 33.26 -24.63
C ASN A 36 -12.04 31.98 -24.14
N ASN A 37 -11.36 30.83 -24.23
CA ASN A 37 -11.90 29.58 -23.74
C ASN A 37 -10.78 28.57 -23.39
N LEU A 38 -11.13 27.60 -22.57
CA LEU A 38 -10.32 26.43 -22.25
C LEU A 38 -11.17 25.18 -22.53
N ARG A 39 -10.65 24.25 -23.32
CA ARG A 39 -11.26 22.92 -23.50
C ARG A 39 -10.44 21.91 -22.70
N ILE A 40 -11.11 21.18 -21.82
CA ILE A 40 -10.51 20.10 -21.03
C ILE A 40 -11.14 18.81 -21.51
N HIS A 41 -10.33 17.82 -21.88
CA HIS A 41 -10.82 16.54 -22.38
C HIS A 41 -9.92 15.39 -21.91
N ARG A 42 -10.49 14.18 -21.89
CA ARG A 42 -9.75 12.94 -21.66
C ARG A 42 -8.97 12.52 -22.90
N PHE A 43 -8.14 11.48 -22.78
CA PHE A 43 -7.38 10.91 -23.90
C PHE A 43 -8.26 10.49 -25.10
N ASP A 44 -9.49 10.06 -24.83
CA ASP A 44 -10.49 9.67 -25.85
C ASP A 44 -11.23 10.87 -26.49
N ASP A 45 -10.78 12.10 -26.23
CA ASP A 45 -11.38 13.38 -26.66
C ASP A 45 -12.76 13.68 -26.02
N THR A 46 -13.16 12.93 -24.99
CA THR A 46 -14.37 13.23 -24.21
C THR A 46 -14.17 14.50 -23.40
N GLU A 47 -15.00 15.52 -23.65
CA GLU A 47 -14.92 16.82 -22.98
C GLU A 47 -15.40 16.74 -21.52
N VAL A 48 -14.61 17.33 -20.63
CA VAL A 48 -14.89 17.44 -19.20
C VAL A 48 -15.70 18.70 -18.93
N GLN A 49 -16.84 18.53 -18.27
CA GLN A 49 -17.69 19.65 -17.87
C GLN A 49 -17.05 20.47 -16.74
N ASP A 50 -17.33 21.77 -16.75
CA ASP A 50 -16.89 22.69 -15.70
C ASP A 50 -17.54 22.33 -14.35
N GLY A 51 -16.72 22.17 -13.32
CA GLY A 51 -17.10 21.66 -12.01
C GLY A 51 -17.42 20.16 -11.97
N GLY A 52 -17.21 19.42 -13.07
CA GLY A 52 -17.45 17.98 -13.12
C GLY A 52 -16.51 17.20 -12.21
N LEU A 53 -17.00 16.10 -11.64
CA LEU A 53 -16.20 15.09 -10.94
C LEU A 53 -15.65 14.09 -11.95
N ILE A 54 -14.34 13.95 -12.00
CA ILE A 54 -13.61 13.02 -12.85
C ILE A 54 -12.90 12.02 -11.95
N GLU A 55 -13.20 10.74 -12.16
CA GLU A 55 -12.43 9.64 -11.60
C GLU A 55 -11.24 9.36 -12.51
N ILE A 56 -10.03 9.34 -11.93
CA ILE A 56 -8.77 9.01 -12.61
C ILE A 56 -7.93 8.05 -11.76
N ASP A 57 -7.26 7.09 -12.37
CA ASP A 57 -6.34 6.17 -11.69
C ASP A 57 -4.88 6.64 -11.80
N VAL A 58 -4.17 6.72 -10.67
CA VAL A 58 -2.73 7.04 -10.64
C VAL A 58 -1.87 5.98 -11.33
N ASN A 59 -2.34 4.74 -11.41
CA ASN A 59 -1.61 3.62 -12.00
C ASN A 59 -1.86 3.46 -13.50
N ASP A 60 -2.86 4.13 -14.08
CA ASP A 60 -3.16 4.07 -15.52
C ASP A 60 -2.46 5.23 -16.27
N ALA A 61 -1.46 4.88 -17.08
CA ALA A 61 -0.70 5.85 -17.87
C ALA A 61 -1.52 6.56 -18.95
N GLU A 62 -2.66 6.00 -19.35
CA GLU A 62 -3.58 6.61 -20.33
C GLU A 62 -4.69 7.45 -19.67
N ASP A 63 -4.80 7.42 -18.34
CA ASP A 63 -5.83 8.15 -17.60
C ASP A 63 -5.36 9.55 -17.19
N TYR A 64 -5.25 10.42 -18.20
CA TYR A 64 -4.87 11.82 -18.05
C TYR A 64 -5.85 12.75 -18.76
N LEU A 65 -5.84 14.01 -18.35
CA LEU A 65 -6.58 15.07 -19.05
C LEU A 65 -5.65 15.94 -19.89
N VAL A 66 -6.22 16.50 -20.95
CA VAL A 66 -5.57 17.47 -21.82
C VAL A 66 -6.32 18.78 -21.76
N ILE A 67 -5.58 19.87 -21.59
CA ILE A 67 -6.10 21.24 -21.67
C ILE A 67 -5.66 21.85 -23.01
N ASP A 68 -6.63 22.24 -23.84
CA ASP A 68 -6.41 23.12 -24.98
C ASP A 68 -6.73 24.58 -24.59
N VAL A 69 -5.76 25.48 -24.77
CA VAL A 69 -5.99 26.93 -24.71
C VAL A 69 -6.53 27.40 -26.06
N LEU A 70 -7.71 28.05 -26.04
CA LEU A 70 -8.42 28.48 -27.24
C LEU A 70 -8.56 30.02 -27.33
N PRO A 71 -8.50 30.57 -28.56
CA PRO A 71 -8.14 29.90 -29.81
C PRO A 71 -6.66 29.44 -29.81
N GLY A 72 -6.29 28.48 -30.66
CA GLY A 72 -4.92 27.93 -30.65
C GLY A 72 -3.80 28.95 -30.94
N PHE A 73 -4.16 30.10 -31.50
CA PHE A 73 -3.30 31.26 -31.70
C PHE A 73 -3.75 32.43 -30.81
N VAL A 74 -3.07 32.62 -29.67
CA VAL A 74 -3.32 33.68 -28.68
C VAL A 74 -2.01 34.32 -28.22
N GLN A 75 -2.10 35.58 -27.75
CA GLN A 75 -0.95 36.38 -27.30
C GLN A 75 -0.20 35.76 -26.12
N ASN A 76 -0.94 35.22 -25.14
CA ASN A 76 -0.38 34.54 -23.97
C ASN A 76 -1.07 33.18 -23.78
N LYS A 77 -0.29 32.11 -23.95
CA LYS A 77 -0.74 30.71 -23.91
C LYS A 77 -0.50 30.03 -22.57
N GLU A 78 0.10 30.75 -21.62
CA GLU A 78 0.40 30.20 -20.31
C GLU A 78 -0.88 29.97 -19.52
N ILE A 79 -0.86 28.94 -18.68
CA ILE A 79 -1.94 28.61 -17.76
C ILE A 79 -1.47 28.94 -16.35
N VAL A 80 -2.34 29.60 -15.61
CA VAL A 80 -2.24 29.73 -14.16
C VAL A 80 -3.22 28.73 -13.56
N TRP A 81 -2.76 27.93 -12.61
CA TRP A 81 -3.60 26.95 -11.94
C TRP A 81 -3.35 26.97 -10.44
N ARG A 82 -4.33 26.45 -9.69
CA ARG A 82 -4.21 26.22 -8.25
C ARG A 82 -5.01 25.00 -7.85
N LEU A 83 -4.51 24.27 -6.86
CA LEU A 83 -5.29 23.29 -6.13
C LEU A 83 -6.03 24.00 -5.00
N THR A 84 -7.32 23.71 -4.88
CA THR A 84 -8.10 24.14 -3.74
C THR A 84 -7.69 23.29 -2.54
N ALA A 85 -7.14 23.93 -1.52
CA ALA A 85 -6.77 23.27 -0.27
C ALA A 85 -7.97 23.32 0.69
N GLU A 86 -8.74 22.25 0.75
CA GLU A 86 -9.79 22.03 1.75
C GLU A 86 -9.39 20.87 2.69
N GLU A 87 -9.89 20.90 3.94
CA GLU A 87 -9.72 19.77 4.86
C GLU A 87 -10.32 18.50 4.25
N GLY A 88 -9.50 17.44 4.13
CA GLY A 88 -9.89 16.18 3.51
C GLY A 88 -9.51 16.04 2.03
N MET A 89 -8.96 17.08 1.39
CA MET A 89 -8.38 16.97 0.05
C MET A 89 -6.91 16.56 0.13
N ALA A 90 -6.64 15.26 -0.05
CA ALA A 90 -5.29 14.69 -0.06
C ALA A 90 -4.76 14.42 -1.48
N GLY A 91 -5.62 14.42 -2.50
CA GLY A 91 -5.22 14.09 -3.86
C GLY A 91 -4.32 15.15 -4.48
N LYS A 92 -3.41 14.73 -5.37
CA LYS A 92 -2.53 15.64 -6.12
C LYS A 92 -2.51 15.31 -7.61
N VAL A 93 -2.45 16.37 -8.40
CA VAL A 93 -2.25 16.32 -9.85
C VAL A 93 -1.13 17.27 -10.25
N SER A 94 -0.37 16.92 -11.28
CA SER A 94 0.57 17.82 -11.95
C SER A 94 -0.01 18.38 -13.23
N LEU A 95 0.48 19.57 -13.60
CA LEU A 95 0.22 20.19 -14.89
C LEU A 95 1.54 20.40 -15.63
N GLU A 96 1.65 19.81 -16.81
CA GLU A 96 2.85 19.86 -17.63
C GLU A 96 2.53 20.32 -19.04
N LYS A 97 3.41 21.12 -19.66
CA LYS A 97 3.22 21.53 -21.06
C LYS A 97 3.63 20.40 -22.00
N MET A 98 2.79 20.06 -22.97
CA MET A 98 3.10 19.01 -23.93
C MET A 98 4.30 19.42 -24.81
N GLU A 99 5.26 18.52 -24.99
CA GLU A 99 6.42 18.76 -25.85
C GLU A 99 5.98 19.05 -27.30
N GLY A 100 6.59 20.06 -27.93
CA GLY A 100 6.25 20.49 -29.29
C GLY A 100 4.89 21.20 -29.43
N SER A 101 4.08 21.29 -28.37
CA SER A 101 2.84 22.05 -28.36
C SER A 101 3.07 23.48 -27.86
N THR A 102 2.34 24.43 -28.45
CA THR A 102 2.37 25.82 -27.97
C THR A 102 1.22 26.16 -27.04
N ASN A 103 0.12 25.41 -27.06
CA ASN A 103 -1.15 25.73 -26.41
C ASN A 103 -1.81 24.54 -25.69
N ARG A 104 -1.08 23.43 -25.47
CA ARG A 104 -1.61 22.23 -24.82
C ARG A 104 -0.82 21.82 -23.58
N TYR A 105 -1.56 21.31 -22.60
CA TYR A 105 -1.03 20.88 -21.32
C TYR A 105 -1.64 19.53 -20.92
N TRP A 106 -0.85 18.68 -20.27
CA TRP A 106 -1.29 17.47 -19.58
C TRP A 106 -1.66 17.80 -18.14
N ILE A 107 -2.72 17.17 -17.64
CA ILE A 107 -2.97 17.01 -16.21
C ILE A 107 -2.82 15.53 -15.88
N ARG A 108 -1.93 15.19 -14.95
CA ARG A 108 -1.66 13.79 -14.56
C ARG A 108 -1.91 13.58 -13.07
N PRO A 109 -2.50 12.45 -12.66
CA PRO A 109 -2.59 12.07 -11.27
C PRO A 109 -1.19 11.82 -10.67
N GLU A 110 -0.99 12.23 -9.42
CA GLU A 110 0.26 11.99 -8.68
C GLU A 110 0.02 11.26 -7.35
N GLU A 111 -0.98 11.70 -6.57
CA GLU A 111 -1.32 11.08 -5.30
C GLU A 111 -2.83 10.80 -5.22
N PRO A 112 -3.25 9.62 -4.73
CA PRO A 112 -4.65 9.28 -4.60
C PRO A 112 -5.35 10.16 -3.55
N GLY A 113 -6.65 10.34 -3.76
CA GLY A 113 -7.50 11.20 -2.93
C GLY A 113 -8.33 12.16 -3.76
N ILE A 114 -9.10 12.99 -3.07
CA ILE A 114 -9.95 14.00 -3.71
C ILE A 114 -9.18 15.31 -3.79
N CYS A 115 -9.27 16.01 -4.93
CA CYS A 115 -8.78 17.39 -5.04
C CYS A 115 -9.60 18.17 -6.07
N ALA A 116 -9.58 19.50 -5.97
CA ALA A 116 -10.19 20.39 -6.95
C ALA A 116 -9.12 21.30 -7.54
N MET A 117 -9.13 21.46 -8.86
CA MET A 117 -8.19 22.29 -9.59
C MET A 117 -8.93 23.41 -10.30
N GLU A 118 -8.52 24.64 -10.04
CA GLU A 118 -8.96 25.81 -10.80
C GLU A 118 -7.89 26.16 -11.83
N ILE A 119 -8.31 26.30 -13.08
CA ILE A 119 -7.46 26.49 -14.25
C ILE A 119 -7.92 27.76 -14.96
N ARG A 120 -6.99 28.64 -15.29
CA ARG A 120 -7.24 29.87 -16.06
C ARG A 120 -6.07 30.21 -16.97
N PRO A 121 -6.30 30.77 -18.17
CA PRO A 121 -5.22 31.26 -18.99
C PRO A 121 -4.66 32.58 -18.42
N ALA A 122 -3.35 32.75 -18.44
CA ALA A 122 -2.68 33.95 -17.93
C ALA A 122 -3.07 35.23 -18.71
N GLY A 123 -3.40 35.08 -19.99
CA GLY A 123 -3.82 36.18 -20.86
C GLY A 123 -5.26 36.67 -20.65
N ASN A 124 -6.09 35.92 -19.91
CA ASN A 124 -7.48 36.31 -19.63
C ASN A 124 -8.00 35.66 -18.34
N ILE A 125 -8.06 36.46 -17.27
CA ILE A 125 -8.49 35.99 -15.94
C ILE A 125 -9.98 35.66 -15.84
N ASP A 126 -10.81 36.13 -16.79
CA ASP A 126 -12.25 35.90 -16.78
C ASP A 126 -12.63 34.49 -17.29
N VAL A 127 -11.70 33.81 -17.95
CA VAL A 127 -11.86 32.43 -18.41
C VAL A 127 -11.37 31.51 -17.29
N VAL A 128 -12.29 30.98 -16.51
CA VAL A 128 -11.99 30.04 -15.41
C VAL A 128 -12.71 28.73 -15.67
N LYS A 129 -12.00 27.62 -15.44
CA LYS A 129 -12.54 26.28 -15.40
C LYS A 129 -12.14 25.61 -14.10
N THR A 130 -13.06 24.90 -13.49
CA THR A 130 -12.80 24.06 -12.32
C THR A 130 -12.98 22.60 -12.70
N VAL A 131 -12.08 21.75 -12.23
CA VAL A 131 -12.19 20.29 -12.38
C VAL A 131 -12.03 19.66 -11.01
N ASN A 132 -12.97 18.78 -10.64
CA ASN A 132 -12.90 18.02 -9.42
C ASN A 132 -12.39 16.62 -9.74
N PHE A 133 -11.38 16.17 -9.02
CA PHE A 133 -10.75 14.87 -9.22
C PHE A 133 -11.08 13.94 -8.05
N HIS A 134 -11.42 12.70 -8.38
CA HIS A 134 -11.36 11.56 -7.48
C HIS A 134 -10.26 10.65 -7.98
N ILE A 135 -9.07 10.76 -7.37
CA ILE A 135 -7.89 10.04 -7.79
C ILE A 135 -7.86 8.72 -7.04
N THR A 136 -8.00 7.63 -7.77
CA THR A 136 -7.97 6.26 -7.23
C THR A 136 -6.60 5.64 -7.47
N THR A 137 -6.35 4.53 -6.78
CA THR A 137 -5.21 3.66 -7.02
C THR A 137 -5.66 2.21 -6.86
N ILE A 138 -5.18 1.35 -7.74
CA ILE A 138 -5.34 -0.10 -7.65
C ILE A 138 -4.13 -0.77 -6.99
N GLU A 139 -3.08 0.00 -6.72
CA GLU A 139 -1.88 -0.45 -6.03
C GLU A 139 -2.13 -0.46 -4.52
N VAL A 140 -1.71 -1.54 -3.86
CA VAL A 140 -1.77 -1.62 -2.40
C VAL A 140 -0.73 -0.67 -1.81
N GLN A 141 -1.16 0.26 -0.96
CA GLN A 141 -0.27 1.18 -0.26
C GLN A 141 0.13 0.66 1.12
N ARG A 142 -0.75 -0.12 1.74
CA ARG A 142 -0.56 -0.61 3.10
C ARG A 142 -1.10 -2.03 3.24
N PHE A 143 -0.33 -2.90 3.86
CA PHE A 143 -0.73 -4.26 4.22
C PHE A 143 -0.59 -4.46 5.72
N GLU A 144 -1.66 -4.86 6.38
CA GLU A 144 -1.79 -4.87 7.85
C GLU A 144 -2.17 -6.26 8.35
N VAL A 145 -1.62 -6.64 9.50
CA VAL A 145 -2.01 -7.87 10.23
C VAL A 145 -2.69 -7.48 11.52
N TYR A 146 -3.83 -8.10 11.82
CA TYR A 146 -4.61 -7.90 13.04
C TYR A 146 -4.71 -9.18 13.83
N ARG A 147 -4.71 -9.05 15.16
CA ARG A 147 -5.12 -10.10 16.08
C ARG A 147 -6.64 -10.11 16.18
N ASP A 148 -7.24 -11.30 16.31
CA ASP A 148 -8.68 -11.42 16.46
C ASP A 148 -9.23 -10.55 17.61
N GLY A 149 -10.27 -9.77 17.32
CA GLY A 149 -10.89 -8.85 18.27
C GLY A 149 -10.11 -7.55 18.59
N GLN A 150 -8.97 -7.27 17.93
CA GLN A 150 -8.23 -6.01 18.09
C GLN A 150 -8.41 -5.08 16.87
N SER A 151 -8.53 -3.76 17.13
CA SER A 151 -8.65 -2.73 16.08
C SER A 151 -7.31 -2.24 15.56
N ASP A 152 -6.26 -2.34 16.36
CA ASP A 152 -4.93 -1.86 15.99
C ASP A 152 -4.13 -3.02 15.37
N PRO A 153 -3.37 -2.77 14.29
CA PRO A 153 -2.59 -3.81 13.64
C PRO A 153 -1.35 -4.18 14.46
N VAL A 154 -1.01 -5.46 14.48
CA VAL A 154 0.21 -6.00 15.10
C VAL A 154 1.43 -5.92 14.16
N ALA A 155 1.19 -5.82 12.85
CA ALA A 155 2.23 -5.57 11.85
C ALA A 155 1.69 -4.70 10.72
N THR A 156 2.58 -3.94 10.08
CA THR A 156 2.24 -3.13 8.90
C THR A 156 3.41 -3.09 7.94
N ALA A 157 3.16 -3.39 6.66
CA ALA A 157 4.06 -3.13 5.54
C ALA A 157 3.54 -1.92 4.74
N TYR A 158 4.45 -1.00 4.37
CA TYR A 158 4.12 0.24 3.65
C TYR A 158 4.80 0.27 2.29
N GLY A 159 4.00 0.47 1.24
CA GLY A 159 4.48 0.63 -0.13
C GLY A 159 4.85 -0.69 -0.83
N PRO A 160 4.99 -0.66 -2.17
CA PRO A 160 5.18 -1.84 -2.99
C PRO A 160 6.50 -2.54 -2.70
N ASN A 161 6.48 -3.88 -2.68
CA ASN A 161 7.67 -4.72 -2.45
C ASN A 161 8.40 -4.35 -1.14
N SER A 162 7.62 -3.96 -0.13
CA SER A 162 8.14 -3.65 1.20
C SER A 162 8.20 -4.90 2.08
N ASP A 163 9.36 -5.04 2.73
CA ASP A 163 9.49 -5.85 3.92
C ASP A 163 8.98 -4.99 5.09
N GLY A 164 7.83 -5.36 5.64
CA GLY A 164 7.22 -4.69 6.77
C GLY A 164 8.11 -4.81 7.99
N GLU A 165 8.42 -3.67 8.60
CA GLU A 165 9.06 -3.68 9.91
C GLU A 165 8.04 -4.19 10.94
N PRO A 166 8.42 -5.16 11.79
CA PRO A 166 7.58 -5.54 12.89
C PRO A 166 7.32 -4.32 13.76
N THR A 167 6.07 -4.16 14.22
CA THR A 167 5.83 -3.20 15.29
C THR A 167 6.72 -3.60 16.46
N SER A 168 7.21 -2.62 17.23
CA SER A 168 8.13 -2.88 18.34
C SER A 168 7.54 -3.76 19.46
N GLU A 169 6.26 -4.12 19.37
CA GLU A 169 5.55 -4.89 20.36
C GLU A 169 5.50 -6.37 19.99
N THR A 170 5.96 -7.20 20.92
CA THR A 170 5.84 -8.65 20.81
C THR A 170 4.47 -9.11 21.29
N VAL A 171 3.79 -9.91 20.47
CA VAL A 171 2.48 -10.48 20.79
C VAL A 171 2.67 -11.67 21.71
N LYS A 172 2.20 -11.56 22.95
CA LYS A 172 2.15 -12.69 23.88
C LYS A 172 1.03 -13.65 23.52
N LEU A 173 1.38 -14.92 23.30
CA LEU A 173 0.41 -15.98 23.06
C LEU A 173 0.32 -16.90 24.28
N HIS A 174 -0.91 -17.08 24.77
CA HIS A 174 -1.21 -18.05 25.81
C HIS A 174 -1.70 -19.39 25.23
N GLY A 175 -2.20 -19.39 23.99
CA GLY A 175 -2.72 -20.55 23.28
C GLY A 175 -2.78 -20.29 21.78
N ALA A 176 -3.54 -21.12 21.05
CA ALA A 176 -3.74 -20.92 19.63
C ALA A 176 -4.60 -19.68 19.37
N GLU A 177 -4.17 -18.80 18.48
CA GLU A 177 -4.84 -17.55 18.16
C GLU A 177 -4.85 -17.26 16.67
N ARG A 178 -5.90 -16.60 16.19
CA ARG A 178 -6.09 -16.28 14.78
C ARG A 178 -5.70 -14.85 14.46
N PHE A 179 -5.00 -14.69 13.35
CA PHE A 179 -4.62 -13.41 12.79
C PHE A 179 -5.26 -13.22 11.42
N TYR A 180 -5.56 -11.97 11.09
CA TYR A 180 -6.21 -11.59 9.83
C TYR A 180 -5.40 -10.52 9.12
N THR A 181 -5.56 -10.44 7.80
CA THR A 181 -4.89 -9.43 6.98
C THR A 181 -5.88 -8.43 6.38
N SER A 182 -5.40 -7.22 6.15
CA SER A 182 -6.12 -6.17 5.41
C SER A 182 -5.17 -5.42 4.50
N ALA A 183 -5.68 -4.90 3.38
CA ALA A 183 -4.93 -4.07 2.45
C ALA A 183 -5.66 -2.75 2.17
N THR A 184 -4.92 -1.65 2.13
CA THR A 184 -5.44 -0.32 1.79
C THR A 184 -4.79 0.19 0.50
N PRO A 185 -5.58 0.69 -0.47
CA PRO A 185 -7.05 0.77 -0.45
C PRO A 185 -7.73 -0.58 -0.69
N PHE A 186 -8.92 -0.78 -0.12
CA PHE A 186 -9.68 -2.03 -0.28
C PHE A 186 -10.07 -2.34 -1.74
N SER A 187 -10.17 -1.31 -2.60
CA SER A 187 -10.42 -1.46 -4.04
C SER A 187 -9.30 -2.23 -4.77
N ALA A 188 -8.07 -2.15 -4.25
CA ALA A 188 -6.96 -2.98 -4.72
C ALA A 188 -7.20 -4.47 -4.42
N PHE A 189 -7.95 -4.76 -3.35
CA PHE A 189 -8.23 -6.11 -2.87
C PHE A 189 -9.42 -6.80 -3.58
N GLN A 190 -10.35 -6.04 -4.17
CA GLN A 190 -11.69 -6.56 -4.51
C GLN A 190 -11.79 -7.49 -5.74
N VAL A 191 -10.68 -7.88 -6.39
CA VAL A 191 -10.71 -8.89 -7.48
C VAL A 191 -9.46 -9.77 -7.43
N LEU A 192 -9.34 -10.57 -6.37
CA LEU A 192 -8.39 -11.69 -6.29
C LEU A 192 -9.17 -12.87 -5.70
N GLU A 193 -9.73 -13.71 -6.56
CA GLU A 193 -10.43 -14.93 -6.17
C GLU A 193 -9.40 -15.94 -5.59
N GLY A 194 -9.41 -16.13 -4.27
CA GLY A 194 -8.78 -17.27 -3.58
C GLY A 194 -7.37 -17.04 -3.01
N ASP A 195 -7.24 -17.21 -1.69
CA ASP A 195 -6.02 -17.58 -0.93
C ASP A 195 -4.67 -17.02 -1.42
N GLU A 196 -4.49 -15.69 -1.35
CA GLU A 196 -3.22 -15.04 -1.74
C GLU A 196 -2.32 -14.60 -0.59
N THR A 197 -2.82 -14.67 0.65
CA THR A 197 -1.96 -14.48 1.82
C THR A 197 -1.33 -15.81 2.21
N GLU A 198 -0.02 -15.89 2.10
CA GLU A 198 0.76 -17.03 2.60
C GLU A 198 1.29 -16.71 4.00
N TRP A 199 1.04 -17.63 4.93
CA TRP A 199 1.54 -17.53 6.29
C TRP A 199 2.76 -18.41 6.47
N SER A 200 3.79 -17.86 7.10
CA SER A 200 5.03 -18.61 7.37
C SER A 200 5.68 -18.19 8.69
N ILE A 201 6.58 -19.03 9.18
CA ILE A 201 7.36 -18.77 10.38
C ILE A 201 8.72 -18.23 9.95
N GLY A 202 9.08 -17.07 10.48
CA GLY A 202 10.33 -16.38 10.20
C GLY A 202 11.46 -16.77 11.17
N ALA A 203 12.54 -15.99 11.12
CA ALA A 203 13.72 -16.23 11.93
C ALA A 203 13.48 -16.03 13.44
N PHE A 204 14.20 -16.82 14.23
CA PHE A 204 14.22 -16.79 15.69
C PHE A 204 15.17 -15.68 16.17
N SER A 205 14.74 -14.78 17.05
CA SER A 205 15.59 -13.67 17.52
C SER A 205 16.55 -14.06 18.66
N GLY A 206 16.79 -15.35 18.89
CA GLY A 206 17.69 -15.87 19.91
C GLY A 206 18.64 -16.94 19.34
N SER A 207 19.75 -17.23 20.01
CA SER A 207 20.50 -18.44 19.72
C SER A 207 19.77 -19.61 20.38
N SER A 208 19.19 -20.54 19.61
CA SER A 208 18.87 -21.84 20.19
C SER A 208 20.22 -22.51 20.53
N GLU A 209 20.51 -22.67 21.81
CA GLU A 209 21.74 -23.37 22.25
C GLU A 209 21.76 -24.83 21.74
N ASP A 210 20.60 -25.37 21.36
CA ASP A 210 20.39 -26.77 21.02
C ASP A 210 20.13 -27.06 19.51
N GLY A 211 20.21 -26.05 18.64
CA GLY A 211 19.99 -26.25 17.20
C GLY A 211 18.52 -26.46 16.79
N ASP A 212 17.58 -26.19 17.71
CA ASP A 212 16.15 -26.17 17.44
C ASP A 212 15.78 -25.02 16.49
N SER A 213 14.82 -25.29 15.60
CA SER A 213 14.26 -24.35 14.63
C SER A 213 13.00 -23.66 15.16
N ALA A 214 12.60 -22.53 14.58
CA ALA A 214 11.38 -21.83 14.98
C ALA A 214 10.11 -22.70 14.84
N GLU A 215 10.10 -23.61 13.86
CA GLU A 215 9.02 -24.57 13.60
C GLU A 215 8.86 -25.62 14.71
N ASP A 216 9.89 -25.81 15.56
CA ASP A 216 9.81 -26.71 16.71
C ASP A 216 8.98 -26.13 17.87
N TYR A 217 8.75 -24.80 17.86
CA TYR A 217 8.07 -24.07 18.92
C TYR A 217 6.71 -23.52 18.51
N LEU A 218 6.48 -23.32 17.22
CA LEU A 218 5.30 -22.65 16.69
C LEU A 218 4.87 -23.33 15.38
N SER A 219 3.57 -23.34 15.13
CA SER A 219 3.01 -23.67 13.81
C SER A 219 2.07 -22.55 13.36
N VAL A 220 1.96 -22.32 12.06
CA VAL A 220 0.97 -21.43 11.47
C VAL A 220 0.31 -22.14 10.29
N ASP A 221 -1.03 -22.09 10.22
CA ASP A 221 -1.78 -22.65 9.09
C ASP A 221 -2.05 -21.61 8.00
N GLU A 222 -2.58 -22.08 6.86
CA GLU A 222 -2.92 -21.24 5.70
C GLU A 222 -3.96 -20.15 6.02
N THR A 223 -4.70 -20.29 7.13
CA THR A 223 -5.73 -19.33 7.56
C THR A 223 -5.24 -18.31 8.57
N GLY A 224 -3.94 -18.34 8.92
CA GLY A 224 -3.35 -17.46 9.93
C GLY A 224 -3.63 -17.88 11.37
N LEU A 225 -3.98 -19.15 11.61
CA LEU A 225 -4.06 -19.70 12.97
C LEU A 225 -2.65 -20.05 13.45
N VAL A 226 -2.17 -19.29 14.44
CA VAL A 226 -0.85 -19.48 15.05
C VAL A 226 -1.00 -20.32 16.31
N THR A 227 -0.33 -21.47 16.36
CA THR A 227 -0.46 -22.46 17.44
C THR A 227 0.90 -22.73 18.10
N PRO A 228 1.07 -22.38 19.38
CA PRO A 228 2.25 -22.74 20.16
C PRO A 228 2.41 -24.27 20.30
N LEU A 229 3.59 -24.78 19.96
CA LEU A 229 3.99 -26.18 20.09
C LEU A 229 4.91 -26.43 21.29
N LYS A 230 5.71 -25.42 21.68
CA LYS A 230 6.58 -25.42 22.86
C LYS A 230 6.71 -24.00 23.42
N ARG A 231 7.15 -23.89 24.68
CA ARG A 231 7.54 -22.61 25.25
C ARG A 231 8.92 -22.23 24.73
N ALA A 232 9.09 -20.95 24.41
CA ALA A 232 10.37 -20.39 24.02
C ALA A 232 10.65 -19.15 24.88
N ASP A 233 11.89 -19.00 25.32
CA ASP A 233 12.34 -17.81 26.05
C ASP A 233 12.68 -16.64 25.11
N ALA A 234 12.64 -16.88 23.79
CA ALA A 234 12.89 -15.88 22.75
C ALA A 234 11.69 -15.74 21.82
N ALA A 235 11.57 -14.54 21.23
CA ALA A 235 10.49 -14.21 20.33
C ALA A 235 10.69 -14.85 18.95
N ILE A 236 9.58 -15.29 18.36
CA ILE A 236 9.53 -15.94 17.06
C ILE A 236 8.83 -15.02 16.06
N ALA A 237 9.44 -14.80 14.90
CA ALA A 237 8.80 -14.05 13.83
C ALA A 237 7.71 -14.87 13.14
N VAL A 238 6.57 -14.25 12.88
CA VAL A 238 5.50 -14.78 12.03
C VAL A 238 5.27 -13.79 10.89
N ASN A 239 5.15 -14.33 9.68
CA ASN A 239 5.05 -13.57 8.45
C ASN A 239 3.69 -13.81 7.79
N ALA A 240 3.06 -12.73 7.35
CA ALA A 240 1.99 -12.75 6.37
C ALA A 240 2.52 -12.17 5.06
N TYR A 241 2.47 -12.95 3.97
CA TYR A 241 2.97 -12.56 2.66
C TYR A 241 1.82 -12.42 1.67
N LEU A 242 1.60 -11.23 1.16
CA LEU A 242 0.73 -11.00 0.02
C LEU A 242 1.54 -11.22 -1.27
N LYS A 243 1.19 -12.27 -2.01
CA LYS A 243 1.96 -12.73 -3.19
C LYS A 243 2.03 -11.69 -4.31
N SER A 244 0.90 -11.08 -4.64
CA SER A 244 0.81 -10.06 -5.68
C SER A 244 -0.46 -9.25 -5.50
N ASP A 245 -0.40 -7.94 -5.66
CA ASP A 245 -1.58 -7.12 -5.93
C ASP A 245 -1.89 -7.11 -7.43
N LYS A 246 -2.91 -6.32 -7.83
CA LYS A 246 -3.32 -6.16 -9.24
C LYS A 246 -2.24 -5.57 -10.15
N THR A 247 -1.20 -4.98 -9.58
CA THR A 247 -0.09 -4.36 -10.29
C THR A 247 1.16 -5.23 -10.32
N GLY A 248 1.14 -6.40 -9.65
CA GLY A 248 2.29 -7.30 -9.57
C GLY A 248 3.17 -7.10 -8.34
N ASN A 249 2.77 -6.23 -7.41
CA ASN A 249 3.57 -5.91 -6.22
C ASN A 249 3.30 -6.89 -5.08
N SER A 250 4.34 -7.23 -4.34
CA SER A 250 4.22 -8.12 -3.17
C SER A 250 4.45 -7.37 -1.86
N PHE A 251 3.95 -7.91 -0.74
CA PHE A 251 4.06 -7.29 0.58
C PHE A 251 4.32 -8.35 1.64
N LEU A 252 5.23 -8.07 2.57
CA LEU A 252 5.54 -8.97 3.68
C LEU A 252 5.30 -8.24 4.99
N ALA A 253 4.32 -8.64 5.79
CA ALA A 253 4.12 -8.11 7.13
C ALA A 253 4.64 -9.11 8.17
N THR A 254 5.60 -8.68 8.99
CA THR A 254 6.23 -9.51 10.02
C THR A 254 5.79 -9.03 11.41
N PHE A 255 5.45 -9.94 12.33
CA PHE A 255 5.28 -9.62 13.75
C PHE A 255 6.01 -10.63 14.61
N LEU A 256 6.34 -10.24 15.85
CA LEU A 256 7.03 -11.10 16.80
C LEU A 256 6.04 -11.69 17.81
N VAL A 257 6.25 -12.96 18.14
CA VAL A 257 5.43 -13.72 19.08
C VAL A 257 6.28 -14.18 20.27
N ASP A 258 5.79 -13.93 21.49
CA ASP A 258 6.37 -14.40 22.75
C ASP A 258 5.59 -15.63 23.25
N LEU A 259 6.32 -16.74 23.42
CA LEU A 259 5.80 -18.04 23.84
C LEU A 259 6.20 -18.43 25.26
N SER A 260 6.83 -17.53 26.03
CA SER A 260 7.31 -17.81 27.39
C SER A 260 6.17 -18.23 28.33
N GLU A 261 4.99 -17.66 28.10
CA GLU A 261 3.75 -17.92 28.86
C GLU A 261 2.78 -18.87 28.14
N ALA A 262 3.19 -19.49 27.03
CA ALA A 262 2.32 -20.36 26.25
C ALA A 262 1.87 -21.60 27.05
N VAL A 263 0.58 -21.90 27.00
CA VAL A 263 0.01 -23.14 27.52
C VAL A 263 0.11 -24.19 26.43
N VAL A 264 1.21 -24.93 26.46
CA VAL A 264 1.53 -25.96 25.48
C VAL A 264 0.92 -27.29 25.92
N LYS A 265 0.31 -28.03 24.99
CA LYS A 265 -0.07 -29.43 25.18
C LYS A 265 1.18 -30.25 25.52
N SER A 266 1.41 -30.50 26.82
CA SER A 266 2.37 -31.49 27.27
C SER A 266 1.61 -32.75 27.64
N THR A 267 1.95 -33.88 27.01
CA THR A 267 1.55 -35.21 27.49
C THR A 267 2.16 -35.52 28.86
N ASP A 268 3.16 -34.75 29.29
CA ASP A 268 3.83 -34.85 30.59
C ASP A 268 3.83 -33.48 31.29
N ALA A 269 2.78 -33.17 32.07
CA ALA A 269 2.82 -32.01 32.95
C ALA A 269 3.58 -32.35 34.24
N VAL A 270 4.41 -31.43 34.71
CA VAL A 270 5.09 -31.56 36.00
C VAL A 270 4.60 -30.48 36.96
N CYS A 271 3.87 -30.88 38.01
CA CYS A 271 3.47 -29.98 39.08
C CYS A 271 4.33 -30.25 40.34
N LEU A 272 4.85 -29.18 40.95
CA LEU A 272 5.67 -29.22 42.17
C LEU A 272 4.88 -28.91 43.45
N GLU A 273 3.54 -28.86 43.38
CA GLU A 273 2.72 -28.59 44.55
C GLU A 273 2.70 -29.76 45.54
N THR A 274 2.92 -29.44 46.82
CA THR A 274 2.91 -30.40 47.92
C THR A 274 1.61 -30.26 48.72
N GLY A 275 1.00 -31.39 49.08
CA GLY A 275 -0.15 -31.41 49.99
C GLY A 275 -1.54 -31.52 49.34
N LYS A 276 -1.65 -31.49 48.00
CA LYS A 276 -2.90 -31.78 47.29
C LYS A 276 -3.12 -33.28 47.11
N SER A 277 -4.39 -33.69 47.07
CA SER A 277 -4.82 -35.04 46.71
C SER A 277 -4.79 -35.25 45.19
N GLU A 278 -4.80 -36.51 44.75
CA GLU A 278 -4.83 -36.88 43.33
C GLU A 278 -6.05 -36.30 42.59
N SER A 279 -7.22 -36.26 43.24
CA SER A 279 -8.44 -35.66 42.69
C SER A 279 -8.34 -34.14 42.53
N GLU A 280 -7.72 -33.45 43.49
CA GLU A 280 -7.49 -32.00 43.43
C GLU A 280 -6.46 -31.65 42.34
N MET A 281 -5.44 -32.48 42.17
CA MET A 281 -4.47 -32.33 41.09
C MET A 281 -5.08 -32.58 39.71
N THR A 282 -5.97 -33.57 39.59
CA THR A 282 -6.70 -33.83 38.35
C THR A 282 -7.60 -32.65 37.97
N ALA A 283 -8.31 -32.07 38.95
CA ALA A 283 -9.13 -30.88 38.73
C ALA A 283 -8.28 -29.67 38.31
N TRP A 284 -7.16 -29.43 39.02
CA TRP A 284 -6.22 -28.37 38.68
C TRP A 284 -5.68 -28.51 37.25
N VAL A 285 -5.32 -29.72 36.81
CA VAL A 285 -4.88 -29.99 35.45
C VAL A 285 -5.95 -29.64 34.42
N LYS A 286 -7.22 -30.01 34.66
CA LYS A 286 -8.33 -29.68 33.74
C LYS A 286 -8.64 -28.19 33.69
N GLU A 287 -8.42 -27.46 34.78
CA GLU A 287 -8.69 -26.03 34.88
C GLU A 287 -7.56 -25.15 34.36
N ASN A 288 -6.31 -25.65 34.37
CA ASN A 288 -5.11 -24.87 34.07
C ASN A 288 -4.34 -25.35 32.84
N LEU A 289 -4.62 -26.56 32.32
CA LEU A 289 -4.13 -27.05 31.03
C LEU A 289 -5.29 -27.09 30.03
N VAL A 290 -5.06 -26.54 28.83
CA VAL A 290 -6.03 -26.63 27.74
C VAL A 290 -5.94 -28.02 27.11
N LEU A 291 -6.85 -28.90 27.53
CA LEU A 291 -7.03 -30.23 26.95
C LEU A 291 -8.05 -30.16 25.81
N SER A 292 -7.92 -31.06 24.81
CA SER A 292 -8.98 -31.24 23.81
C SER A 292 -10.30 -31.61 24.51
N PRO A 293 -11.49 -31.23 24.00
CA PRO A 293 -12.77 -31.66 24.56
C PRO A 293 -12.92 -33.19 24.67
N THR A 294 -12.14 -33.94 23.89
CA THR A 294 -12.12 -35.39 23.84
C THR A 294 -11.03 -36.04 24.70
N ALA A 295 -10.13 -35.26 25.30
CA ALA A 295 -9.02 -35.79 26.07
C ALA A 295 -9.44 -36.23 27.48
N SER A 296 -8.90 -37.36 27.94
CA SER A 296 -8.99 -37.81 29.33
C SER A 296 -7.63 -37.77 30.01
N VAL A 297 -7.61 -37.40 31.28
CA VAL A 297 -6.42 -37.58 32.13
C VAL A 297 -6.47 -39.02 32.62
N ASP A 298 -5.56 -39.84 32.11
CA ASP A 298 -5.57 -41.30 32.29
C ASP A 298 -4.74 -41.74 33.48
N PHE A 299 -3.67 -41.01 33.77
CA PHE A 299 -2.75 -41.37 34.84
C PHE A 299 -2.30 -40.13 35.59
N VAL A 300 -2.31 -40.23 36.92
CA VAL A 300 -1.74 -39.24 37.82
C VAL A 300 -0.81 -40.00 38.75
N SER A 301 0.48 -39.73 38.69
CA SER A 301 1.44 -40.31 39.63
C SER A 301 2.23 -39.26 40.37
N ARG A 302 2.63 -39.60 41.58
CA ARG A 302 3.45 -38.76 42.44
C ARG A 302 4.76 -39.45 42.76
N SER A 303 5.87 -38.80 42.44
CA SER A 303 7.21 -39.19 42.88
C SER A 303 7.80 -38.06 43.72
N GLY A 304 7.74 -38.21 45.05
CA GLY A 304 8.16 -37.16 45.99
C GLY A 304 7.26 -35.92 45.93
N ALA A 305 7.83 -34.76 45.57
CA ALA A 305 7.10 -33.51 45.35
C ALA A 305 6.63 -33.33 43.90
N LYS A 306 6.98 -34.26 43.01
CA LYS A 306 6.71 -34.20 41.58
C LYS A 306 5.43 -34.96 41.26
N TRP A 307 4.47 -34.29 40.62
CA TRP A 307 3.35 -34.95 39.95
C TRP A 307 3.65 -35.12 38.47
N THR A 308 3.33 -36.30 37.93
CA THR A 308 3.39 -36.61 36.49
C THR A 308 2.00 -37.03 36.04
N PHE A 309 1.57 -36.53 34.89
CA PHE A 309 0.26 -36.80 34.32
C PHE A 309 0.42 -37.46 32.96
N GLU A 310 -0.44 -38.41 32.63
CA GLU A 310 -0.61 -38.94 31.29
C GLU A 310 -2.00 -38.55 30.80
N VAL A 311 -2.07 -37.97 29.61
CA VAL A 311 -3.32 -37.58 28.96
C VAL A 311 -3.46 -38.42 27.70
N SER A 312 -4.61 -39.07 27.54
CA SER A 312 -4.94 -39.78 26.30
C SER A 312 -6.06 -39.08 25.54
N GLU A 313 -6.06 -39.31 24.23
CA GLU A 313 -7.20 -39.00 23.37
C GLU A 313 -7.64 -40.31 22.70
N PRO A 314 -8.96 -40.54 22.54
CA PRO A 314 -9.43 -41.63 21.72
C PRO A 314 -8.97 -41.39 20.28
N LEU A 315 -8.23 -42.36 19.72
CA LEU A 315 -7.84 -42.36 18.30
C LEU A 315 -9.10 -42.24 17.43
N ALA A 316 -9.09 -41.27 16.52
CA ALA A 316 -10.15 -41.02 15.54
C ALA A 316 -10.39 -42.22 14.61
#